data_AF-A0A716WNZ1-F1
#
_entry.id   AF-A0A716WNZ1-F1
#
_cell.length_a   1.000
_cell.length_b   1.000
_cell.length_c   1.000
_cell.angle_alpha   90.00
_cell.angle_beta   90.00
_cell.angle_gamma   90.00
#
_symmetry.space_group_name_H-M   'P 1'
#
loop_
_entity.id
_entity.type
_entity.pdbx_description
1 polymer ?
#
loop_
_entity_poly.entity_id
_entity_poly.type
_entity_poly.pdbx_seq_one_letter_code
_entity_poly.pdbx_strand_id
1 'polypeptide(L)' 'LQKYIASQTRLGRDIRRSAIFAALHVEGVQRVELASPLADMVLNKTQAASCTQWSVTNGGTDE' A
#
# COMPACT_ATOMS: atom_id res chain seq x y z
N LEU A 1 -0.11 6.97 -2.38
CA LEU A 1 0.18 6.20 -1.14
C LEU A 1 -0.32 6.83 0.18
N GLN A 2 0.15 8.01 0.62
CA GLN A 2 -0.21 8.55 1.96
C GLN A 2 -1.73 8.68 2.20
N LYS A 3 -2.48 9.15 1.19
CA LYS A 3 -3.96 9.19 1.24
C LYS A 3 -4.57 7.82 1.49
N TYR A 4 -4.03 6.78 0.86
CA TYR A 4 -4.46 5.40 1.10
C TYR A 4 -4.19 5.01 2.55
N ILE A 5 -2.97 5.21 3.06
CA ILE A 5 -2.61 4.89 4.46
C ILE A 5 -3.57 5.58 5.45
N ALA A 6 -3.82 6.89 5.28
CA ALA A 6 -4.72 7.64 6.16
C ALA A 6 -6.17 7.13 6.13
N SER A 7 -6.62 6.57 5.00
CA SER A 7 -7.97 6.00 4.86
C SER A 7 -8.13 4.62 5.53
N GLN A 8 -7.03 3.91 5.78
CA GLN A 8 -7.05 2.52 6.27
C GLN A 8 -6.99 2.40 7.80
N THR A 9 -6.89 3.49 8.56
CA THR A 9 -6.77 3.48 10.03
C THR A 9 -8.08 3.17 10.77
N ARG A 10 -9.06 2.56 10.10
CA ARG A 10 -10.39 2.23 10.65
C ARG A 10 -10.50 0.74 10.93
N LEU A 11 -11.33 0.36 11.90
CA LEU A 11 -11.59 -1.04 12.26
C LEU A 11 -12.15 -1.83 11.06
N GLY A 12 -11.74 -3.10 10.96
CA GLY A 12 -12.26 -4.06 9.99
C GLY A 12 -11.90 -3.76 8.53
N ARG A 13 -10.88 -2.93 8.28
CA ARG A 13 -10.37 -2.70 6.93
C ARG A 13 -9.14 -3.55 6.66
N ASP A 14 -9.28 -4.47 5.72
CA ASP A 14 -8.15 -5.24 5.21
C ASP A 14 -7.14 -4.35 4.49
N ILE A 15 -5.86 -4.69 4.64
CA ILE A 15 -4.78 -4.07 3.85
C ILE A 15 -4.47 -5.00 2.70
N ARG A 16 -4.91 -4.60 1.50
CA ARG A 16 -4.75 -5.38 0.27
C ARG A 16 -3.57 -4.88 -0.54
N ARG A 17 -2.70 -5.78 -0.99
CA ARG A 17 -1.56 -5.48 -1.88
C ARG A 17 -2.04 -4.83 -3.17
N SER A 18 -3.15 -5.30 -3.73
CA SER A 18 -3.77 -4.73 -4.94
C SER A 18 -4.13 -3.25 -4.77
N ALA A 19 -4.65 -2.85 -3.60
CA ALA A 19 -4.99 -1.47 -3.32
C ALA A 19 -3.73 -0.58 -3.15
N ILE A 20 -2.65 -1.12 -2.59
CA ILE A 20 -1.36 -0.43 -2.53
C ILE A 20 -0.78 -0.24 -3.93
N PHE A 21 -0.81 -1.29 -4.77
CA PHE A 21 -0.40 -1.20 -6.16
C PHE A 21 -1.20 -0.14 -6.92
N ALA A 22 -2.53 -0.12 -6.78
CA ALA A 22 -3.37 0.90 -7.41
C ALA A 22 -3.05 2.31 -6.91
N ALA A 23 -2.73 2.46 -5.62
CA ALA A 23 -2.36 3.76 -5.03
C ALA A 23 -0.94 4.25 -5.40
N LEU A 24 -0.14 3.41 -6.07
CA LEU A 24 1.21 3.70 -6.54
C LEU A 24 1.30 3.75 -8.09
N HIS A 25 0.47 3.00 -8.81
CA HIS A 25 0.35 3.07 -10.27
C HIS A 25 -0.50 4.28 -10.67
N VAL A 26 0.13 5.44 -10.66
CA VAL A 26 -0.42 6.68 -11.23
C VAL A 26 0.10 6.88 -12.65
N GLU A 27 -0.40 7.91 -13.33
CA GLU A 27 0.11 8.30 -14.64
C GLU A 27 1.64 8.46 -14.64
N GLY A 28 2.29 7.89 -15.66
CA GLY A 28 3.76 7.88 -15.78
C GLY A 28 4.48 6.76 -15.02
N VAL A 29 3.79 5.94 -14.22
CA VAL A 29 4.39 4.79 -13.54
C VAL A 29 4.16 3.51 -14.35
N GLN A 30 5.23 2.96 -14.91
CA GLN A 30 5.18 1.72 -15.69
C GLN A 30 5.11 0.46 -14.81
N ARG A 31 5.87 0.44 -13.72
CA ARG A 31 6.00 -0.72 -12.84
C ARG A 31 6.18 -0.28 -11.38
N VAL A 32 5.55 -1.02 -10.48
CA VAL A 32 5.73 -0.88 -9.03
C VAL A 32 6.24 -2.19 -8.47
N GLU A 33 7.34 -2.13 -7.73
CA GLU A 33 7.82 -3.24 -6.90
C GLU A 33 7.44 -2.99 -5.44
N LEU A 34 6.66 -3.90 -4.87
CA LEU A 34 6.15 -3.77 -3.49
C LEU A 34 6.86 -4.75 -2.55
N ALA A 35 7.84 -4.24 -1.81
CA ALA A 35 8.63 -5.01 -0.84
C ALA A 35 7.84 -5.39 0.43
N SER A 36 6.87 -4.56 0.85
CA SER A 36 6.04 -4.81 2.04
C SER A 36 4.68 -4.13 1.91
N PRO A 37 3.58 -4.73 2.40
CA PRO A 37 3.50 -6.06 3.04
C PRO A 37 3.62 -7.21 2.04
N LEU A 38 4.28 -8.31 2.41
CA LEU A 38 4.51 -9.47 1.51
C LEU A 38 3.22 -10.20 1.12
N ALA A 39 2.19 -10.13 1.96
CA ALA A 39 0.87 -10.70 1.72
C ALA A 39 -0.22 -9.70 2.10
N ASP A 40 -1.45 -9.97 1.68
CA ASP A 40 -2.62 -9.25 2.17
C ASP A 40 -2.76 -9.46 3.68
N MET A 41 -3.06 -8.38 4.41
CA MET A 41 -3.38 -8.45 5.82
C MET A 41 -4.90 -8.38 5.95
N VAL A 42 -5.52 -9.51 6.33
CA VAL A 42 -6.96 -9.61 6.57
C VAL A 42 -7.23 -9.36 8.05
N LEU A 43 -8.08 -8.38 8.34
CA LEU A 43 -8.40 -7.97 9.70
C LEU A 43 -9.85 -8.31 10.01
N ASN A 44 -10.10 -8.76 11.24
CA ASN A 44 -11.47 -8.95 11.70
C ASN A 44 -12.11 -7.60 12.08
N LYS A 45 -13.41 -7.62 12.39
CA LYS A 45 -14.20 -6.41 12.69
C LYS A 45 -13.70 -5.61 13.91
N THR A 46 -12.88 -6.19 14.78
CA THR A 46 -12.35 -5.54 15.99
C THR A 46 -10.88 -5.14 15.87
N GLN A 47 -10.23 -5.47 14.75
CA GLN A 47 -8.83 -5.14 14.50
C GLN A 47 -8.71 -3.94 13.55
N ALA A 48 -7.63 -3.17 13.72
CA ALA A 48 -7.23 -2.11 12.80
C ALA A 48 -5.74 -2.24 12.49
N ALA A 49 -5.37 -1.89 11.27
CA ALA A 49 -3.99 -1.81 10.84
C ALA A 49 -3.41 -0.43 11.17
N SER A 50 -2.14 -0.39 11.57
CA SER A 50 -1.38 0.84 11.72
C SER A 50 -0.10 0.76 10.90
N CYS A 51 0.12 1.74 10.04
CA CYS A 51 1.34 1.86 9.25
C CYS A 51 2.32 2.75 10.02
N THR A 52 3.36 2.16 10.59
CA THR A 52 4.37 2.88 11.38
C THR A 52 5.42 3.57 10.53
N GLN A 53 5.71 3.01 9.34
CA GLN A 53 6.67 3.55 8.40
C GLN A 53 6.27 3.18 6.97
N TRP A 54 6.57 4.08 6.04
CA TRP A 54 6.51 3.82 4.61
C TRP A 54 7.71 4.49 3.94
N SER A 55 8.17 3.91 2.83
CA SER A 55 9.21 4.48 1.99
C SER A 55 8.92 4.15 0.54
N VAL A 56 9.11 5.11 -0.35
CA VAL A 56 9.00 4.94 -1.80
C VAL A 56 10.24 5.55 -2.41
N THR A 57 10.97 4.76 -3.19
CA THR A 57 12.17 5.18 -3.90
C THR A 57 11.95 5.02 -5.39
N ASN A 58 12.51 5.93 -6.20
CA ASN A 58 12.51 5.74 -7.65
C ASN A 58 13.41 4.55 -8.00
N GLY A 59 12.86 3.57 -8.72
CA GLY A 59 13.58 2.37 -9.17
C GLY A 59 14.49 2.60 -10.39
N GLY A 60 14.49 3.81 -10.94
CA GLY A 60 15.13 4.13 -12.22
C GLY A 60 14.13 4.13 -13.38
N THR A 61 14.64 4.44 -14.57
CA THR A 61 13.94 4.33 -15.84
C THR A 61 14.67 3.30 -16.68
N ASP A 62 13.93 2.38 -17.29
CA ASP A 62 14.46 1.51 -18.33
C ASP A 62 14.42 2.33 -19.64
N GLU A 63 15.59 2.61 -20.22
CA GLU A 63 15.74 3.14 -21.59
C GLU A 63 16.25 2.05 -22.52
#